data_AF-A0A7Y3N6I3-F1
#
_entry.id   AF-A0A7Y3N6I3-F1
#
_cell.length_a   1.000
_cell.length_b   1.000
_cell.length_c   1.000
_cell.angle_alpha   90.00
_cell.angle_beta   90.00
_cell.angle_gamma   90.00
#
_symmetry.space_group_name_H-M   'P 1'
#
loop_
_entity.id
_entity.type
_entity.pdbx_description
1 polymer ?
#
loop_
_entity_poly.entity_id
_entity_poly.type
_entity_poly.pdbx_seq_one_letter_code
_entity_poly.pdbx_strand_id
1 'polypeptide(L)'
;MIKRIWQAAGLCGCLILAGCETLSYYQQGLGGQMALWKARQPIARVLENPQLSPMQKDKLQDVQRIRAFAETELSMPVRHQYDTYADVGRRYVAWAVMAAPPYSLQPKQWCYPLVGCLDYHGFFAEIKAHRYAQALSQQGMDIYVAPVQAYSTLGWFHDSVLSGFLTLSEPDLAQLIFHELAHQRLFFKGDTAFNESFATAVSEEGLHRYAAAYHLDLSAWQHQQAAQAEVMHLLMKTRTKLQLFYAKGGQVSAMAEGKAKILSELKHDFAQMRAQHPGVAVYQSFVDGANNASLASVADYHDLVPTFMSLLQRDHGDMQRFFADCASLRSLHPAARRQALLVLVQSKST
;
A
#
# COMPACT_ATOMS: atom_id res chain seq x y z
N MET A 1 49.65 -13.07 -20.79
CA MET A 1 48.83 -11.86 -21.06
C MET A 1 47.39 -12.16 -21.44
N ILE A 2 47.10 -13.24 -22.18
CA ILE A 2 45.74 -13.53 -22.67
C ILE A 2 44.72 -13.78 -21.52
N LYS A 3 45.08 -14.48 -20.42
CA LYS A 3 44.17 -14.73 -19.28
C LYS A 3 43.68 -13.47 -18.53
N ARG A 4 44.42 -12.36 -18.56
CA ARG A 4 44.04 -11.09 -17.88
C ARG A 4 43.02 -10.27 -18.70
N ILE A 5 42.99 -10.46 -20.02
CA ILE A 5 42.06 -9.75 -20.92
C ILE A 5 40.64 -10.32 -20.80
N TRP A 6 40.49 -11.64 -20.61
CA TRP A 6 39.19 -12.29 -20.38
C TRP A 6 38.57 -11.93 -19.02
N GLN A 7 39.38 -11.70 -17.98
CA GLN A 7 38.89 -11.26 -16.66
C GLN A 7 38.42 -9.80 -16.67
N ALA A 8 39.11 -8.92 -17.40
CA ALA A 8 38.68 -7.53 -17.59
C ALA A 8 37.44 -7.41 -18.49
N ALA A 9 37.34 -8.23 -19.55
CA ALA A 9 36.15 -8.29 -20.41
C ALA A 9 34.91 -8.84 -19.69
N GLY A 10 35.07 -9.83 -18.80
CA GLY A 10 34.00 -10.34 -17.93
C GLY A 10 33.52 -9.32 -16.90
N LEU A 11 34.45 -8.58 -16.26
CA LEU A 11 34.09 -7.51 -15.32
C LEU A 11 33.43 -6.30 -16.02
N CYS A 12 33.92 -5.88 -17.19
CA CYS A 12 33.30 -4.81 -17.98
C CYS A 12 31.92 -5.22 -18.54
N GLY A 13 31.74 -6.48 -18.95
CA GLY A 13 30.44 -7.00 -19.39
C GLY A 13 29.38 -6.97 -18.29
N CYS A 14 29.72 -7.38 -17.07
CA CYS A 14 28.81 -7.33 -15.92
C CYS A 14 28.44 -5.90 -15.49
N LEU A 15 29.39 -4.94 -15.58
CA LEU A 15 29.13 -3.53 -15.26
C LEU A 15 28.25 -2.84 -16.32
N ILE A 16 28.43 -3.17 -17.60
CA ILE A 16 27.59 -2.63 -18.69
C ILE A 16 26.17 -3.21 -18.62
N LEU A 17 26.01 -4.50 -18.30
CA LEU A 17 24.69 -5.12 -18.13
C LEU A 17 23.94 -4.57 -16.91
N ALA A 18 24.61 -4.41 -15.77
CA ALA A 18 24.02 -3.79 -14.58
C ALA A 18 23.65 -2.31 -14.82
N GLY A 19 24.44 -1.58 -15.61
CA GLY A 19 24.14 -0.21 -16.04
C GLY A 19 22.94 -0.13 -16.99
N CYS A 20 22.79 -1.07 -17.93
CA CYS A 20 21.65 -1.15 -18.83
C CYS A 20 20.34 -1.52 -18.11
N GLU A 21 20.38 -2.44 -17.14
CA GLU A 21 19.20 -2.77 -16.33
C GLU A 21 18.76 -1.59 -15.47
N THR A 22 19.73 -0.88 -14.85
CA THR A 22 19.46 0.33 -14.07
C THR A 22 18.85 1.44 -14.94
N LEU A 23 19.40 1.67 -16.14
CA LEU A 23 18.88 2.67 -17.08
C LEU A 23 17.48 2.30 -17.60
N SER A 24 17.27 1.05 -18.00
CA SER A 24 15.95 0.53 -18.43
C SER A 24 14.89 0.64 -17.34
N TYR A 25 15.30 0.45 -16.07
CA TYR A 25 14.45 0.63 -14.90
C TYR A 25 14.01 2.09 -14.70
N TYR A 26 14.94 3.04 -14.73
CA TYR A 26 14.56 4.46 -14.61
C TYR A 26 13.78 4.96 -15.83
N GLN A 27 14.10 4.47 -17.04
CA GLN A 27 13.34 4.76 -18.25
C GLN A 27 11.89 4.28 -18.17
N GLN A 28 11.63 3.09 -17.61
CA GLN A 28 10.23 2.64 -17.43
C GLN A 28 9.49 3.45 -16.36
N GLY A 29 10.17 3.87 -15.28
CA GLY A 29 9.62 4.79 -14.29
C GLY A 29 9.19 6.13 -14.90
N LEU A 30 10.09 6.77 -15.67
CA LEU A 30 9.82 8.02 -16.38
C LEU A 30 8.72 7.87 -17.44
N GLY A 31 8.76 6.77 -18.21
CA GLY A 31 7.75 6.49 -19.24
C GLY A 31 6.35 6.28 -18.67
N GLY A 32 6.24 5.55 -17.55
CA GLY A 32 4.97 5.35 -16.86
C GLY A 32 4.39 6.63 -16.27
N GLN A 33 5.23 7.43 -15.61
CA GLN A 33 4.82 8.73 -15.08
C GLN A 33 4.40 9.71 -16.20
N MET A 34 5.13 9.71 -17.32
CA MET A 34 4.78 10.53 -18.49
C MET A 34 3.47 10.08 -19.14
N ALA A 35 3.20 8.78 -19.20
CA ALA A 35 1.94 8.25 -19.71
C ALA A 35 0.77 8.70 -18.84
N LEU A 36 0.93 8.67 -17.51
CA LEU A 36 -0.06 9.23 -16.58
C LEU A 36 -0.31 10.69 -16.88
N TRP A 37 0.74 11.52 -16.98
CA TRP A 37 0.59 12.95 -17.28
C TRP A 37 -0.12 13.23 -18.60
N LYS A 38 0.22 12.49 -19.66
CA LYS A 38 -0.42 12.66 -20.97
C LYS A 38 -1.91 12.27 -20.98
N ALA A 39 -2.29 11.30 -20.15
CA ALA A 39 -3.67 10.84 -20.04
C ALA A 39 -4.56 11.77 -19.19
N ARG A 40 -3.98 12.73 -18.45
CA ARG A 40 -4.71 13.60 -17.54
C ARG A 40 -5.66 14.54 -18.27
N GLN A 41 -6.90 14.54 -17.82
CA GLN A 41 -7.94 15.48 -18.23
C GLN A 41 -8.65 16.03 -16.99
N PRO A 42 -8.97 17.33 -16.92
CA PRO A 42 -9.79 17.87 -15.83
C PRO A 42 -11.12 17.13 -15.74
N ILE A 43 -11.54 16.72 -14.54
CA ILE A 43 -12.78 15.95 -14.36
C ILE A 43 -13.98 16.71 -14.93
N ALA A 44 -14.04 18.04 -14.73
CA ALA A 44 -15.08 18.89 -15.29
C ALA A 44 -15.21 18.71 -16.82
N ARG A 45 -14.08 18.64 -17.55
CA ARG A 45 -14.06 18.44 -19.00
C ARG A 45 -14.44 17.00 -19.38
N VAL A 46 -14.06 16.01 -18.58
CA VAL A 46 -14.43 14.61 -18.83
C VAL A 46 -15.94 14.41 -18.69
N LEU A 47 -16.57 15.08 -17.71
CA LEU A 47 -18.01 15.04 -17.48
C LEU A 47 -18.84 15.66 -18.62
N GLU A 48 -18.24 16.50 -19.46
CA GLU A 48 -18.87 17.07 -20.66
C GLU A 48 -18.86 16.09 -21.86
N ASN A 49 -18.12 14.99 -21.78
CA ASN A 49 -18.01 14.03 -22.89
C ASN A 49 -19.30 13.23 -23.07
N PRO A 50 -20.00 13.33 -24.23
CA PRO A 50 -21.25 12.61 -24.47
C PRO A 50 -21.07 11.08 -24.60
N GLN A 51 -19.85 10.60 -24.79
CA GLN A 51 -19.53 9.17 -24.87
C GLN A 51 -19.18 8.55 -23.51
N LEU A 52 -19.17 9.34 -22.43
CA LEU A 52 -18.90 8.84 -21.09
C LEU A 52 -20.07 7.96 -20.63
N SER A 53 -19.78 6.74 -20.16
CA SER A 53 -20.83 5.86 -19.67
C SER A 53 -21.49 6.45 -18.40
N PRO A 54 -22.78 6.17 -18.13
CA PRO A 54 -23.47 6.64 -16.93
C PRO A 54 -22.71 6.29 -15.65
N MET A 55 -22.22 5.05 -15.53
CA MET A 55 -21.45 4.59 -14.38
C MET A 55 -20.17 5.41 -14.16
N GLN A 56 -19.42 5.73 -15.23
CA GLN A 56 -18.21 6.56 -15.11
C GLN A 56 -18.55 7.98 -14.73
N LYS A 57 -19.66 8.53 -15.25
CA LYS A 57 -20.16 9.86 -14.91
C LYS A 57 -20.50 9.94 -13.42
N ASP A 58 -21.29 9.00 -12.92
CA ASP A 58 -21.69 8.93 -11.51
C ASP A 58 -20.44 8.83 -10.62
N LYS A 59 -19.47 7.98 -10.97
CA LYS A 59 -18.23 7.85 -10.21
C LYS A 59 -17.37 9.11 -10.18
N LEU A 60 -17.28 9.84 -11.29
CA LEU A 60 -16.54 11.10 -11.32
C LEU A 60 -17.26 12.20 -10.52
N GLN A 61 -18.60 12.16 -10.46
CA GLN A 61 -19.38 13.02 -9.58
C GLN A 61 -19.20 12.64 -8.10
N ASP A 62 -19.12 11.35 -7.77
CA ASP A 62 -18.75 10.87 -6.43
C ASP A 62 -17.40 11.47 -6.00
N VAL A 63 -16.40 11.41 -6.87
CA VAL A 63 -15.09 12.02 -6.59
C VAL A 63 -15.22 13.50 -6.27
N GLN A 64 -15.98 14.28 -7.07
CA GLN A 64 -16.14 15.72 -6.81
C GLN A 64 -16.76 15.98 -5.43
N ARG A 65 -17.77 15.18 -5.06
CA ARG A 65 -18.45 15.25 -3.76
C ARG A 65 -17.53 14.86 -2.59
N ILE A 66 -16.83 13.73 -2.70
CA ILE A 66 -15.85 13.24 -1.71
C ILE A 66 -14.76 14.29 -1.49
N ARG A 67 -14.24 14.89 -2.57
CA ARG A 67 -13.22 15.95 -2.50
C ARG A 67 -13.72 17.18 -1.77
N ALA A 68 -14.92 17.66 -2.12
CA ALA A 68 -15.51 18.81 -1.44
C ALA A 68 -15.68 18.53 0.06
N PHE A 69 -16.17 17.35 0.42
CA PHE A 69 -16.31 16.93 1.82
C PHE A 69 -14.97 16.87 2.56
N ALA A 70 -13.93 16.32 1.93
CA ALA A 70 -12.59 16.28 2.53
C ALA A 70 -12.05 17.69 2.83
N GLU A 71 -12.30 18.65 1.94
CA GLU A 71 -11.87 20.04 2.12
C GLU A 71 -12.64 20.72 3.25
N THR A 72 -13.97 20.63 3.26
CA THR A 72 -14.83 21.40 4.17
C THR A 72 -14.98 20.76 5.55
N GLU A 73 -15.17 19.45 5.62
CA GLU A 73 -15.51 18.74 6.87
C GLU A 73 -14.30 18.08 7.53
N LEU A 74 -13.28 17.72 6.75
CA LEU A 74 -12.10 17.00 7.25
C LEU A 74 -10.83 17.86 7.31
N SER A 75 -10.89 19.13 6.87
CA SER A 75 -9.72 20.05 6.83
C SER A 75 -8.51 19.47 6.07
N MET A 76 -8.77 18.77 4.96
CA MET A 76 -7.75 18.13 4.13
C MET A 76 -7.19 19.05 3.04
N PRO A 77 -5.92 18.85 2.61
CA PRO A 77 -5.33 19.60 1.52
C PRO A 77 -5.77 19.05 0.15
N VAL A 78 -6.99 19.41 -0.29
CA VAL A 78 -7.60 18.85 -1.53
C VAL A 78 -7.17 19.60 -2.81
N ARG A 79 -6.59 20.79 -2.67
CA ARG A 79 -6.28 21.67 -3.81
C ARG A 79 -5.41 20.96 -4.85
N HIS A 80 -5.93 20.87 -6.08
CA HIS A 80 -5.31 20.17 -7.22
C HIS A 80 -5.12 18.66 -7.08
N GLN A 81 -5.69 18.05 -6.04
CA GLN A 81 -5.62 16.61 -5.81
C GLN A 81 -6.91 15.95 -6.21
N TYR A 82 -6.81 14.94 -7.06
CA TYR A 82 -7.93 14.19 -7.62
C TYR A 82 -8.94 15.06 -8.39
N ASP A 83 -8.52 16.24 -8.90
CA ASP A 83 -9.33 17.11 -9.78
C ASP A 83 -9.23 16.74 -11.26
N THR A 84 -8.33 15.81 -11.58
CA THR A 84 -8.09 15.28 -12.92
C THR A 84 -8.33 13.78 -12.95
N TYR A 85 -8.79 13.29 -14.10
CA TYR A 85 -8.94 11.87 -14.41
C TYR A 85 -7.88 11.46 -15.42
N ALA A 86 -7.23 10.32 -15.18
CA ALA A 86 -6.28 9.71 -16.09
C ALA A 86 -6.76 8.29 -16.44
N ASP A 87 -7.27 8.11 -17.65
CA ASP A 87 -7.60 6.79 -18.18
C ASP A 87 -6.32 6.06 -18.58
N VAL A 88 -5.93 5.07 -17.78
CA VAL A 88 -4.76 4.23 -18.06
C VAL A 88 -5.14 2.91 -18.74
N GLY A 89 -6.43 2.69 -19.02
CA GLY A 89 -6.94 1.50 -19.72
C GLY A 89 -6.74 0.19 -18.96
N ARG A 90 -6.44 0.24 -17.66
CA ARG A 90 -6.11 -0.93 -16.83
C ARG A 90 -6.52 -0.72 -15.38
N ARG A 91 -6.69 -1.84 -14.66
CA ARG A 91 -7.13 -1.85 -13.26
C ARG A 91 -6.03 -1.38 -12.29
N TYR A 92 -4.78 -1.74 -12.55
CA TYR A 92 -3.63 -1.44 -11.69
C TYR A 92 -2.65 -0.52 -12.41
N VAL A 93 -2.19 0.51 -11.72
CA VAL A 93 -1.29 1.51 -12.30
C VAL A 93 0.16 1.05 -12.29
N ALA A 94 0.53 0.23 -11.32
CA ALA A 94 1.86 -0.31 -11.15
C ALA A 94 1.82 -1.71 -10.50
N TRP A 95 2.98 -2.34 -10.43
CA TRP A 95 3.23 -3.63 -9.80
C TRP A 95 4.48 -3.52 -8.94
N ALA A 96 4.38 -3.90 -7.67
CA ALA A 96 5.51 -3.93 -6.74
C ALA A 96 6.03 -5.37 -6.63
N VAL A 97 7.31 -5.56 -6.92
CA VAL A 97 8.00 -6.84 -6.72
C VAL A 97 8.64 -6.83 -5.35
N MET A 98 8.26 -7.78 -4.51
CA MET A 98 8.91 -8.10 -3.24
C MET A 98 9.62 -9.44 -3.39
N ALA A 99 10.74 -9.59 -2.70
CA ALA A 99 11.48 -10.84 -2.65
C ALA A 99 12.03 -11.07 -1.25
N ALA A 100 12.11 -12.33 -0.82
CA ALA A 100 12.69 -12.69 0.47
C ALA A 100 13.51 -13.98 0.32
N PRO A 101 14.57 -14.19 1.12
CA PRO A 101 15.25 -15.48 1.17
C PRO A 101 14.28 -16.62 1.52
N PRO A 102 14.57 -17.86 1.09
CA PRO A 102 13.64 -18.98 1.22
C PRO A 102 13.31 -19.34 2.69
N TYR A 103 14.13 -18.89 3.65
CA TYR A 103 13.97 -19.13 5.09
C TYR A 103 14.15 -17.86 5.93
N SER A 104 13.70 -16.73 5.42
CA SER A 104 13.70 -15.46 6.14
C SER A 104 12.49 -14.63 5.74
N LEU A 105 11.89 -13.94 6.71
CA LEU A 105 10.85 -12.93 6.47
C LEU A 105 11.42 -11.52 6.27
N GLN A 106 12.75 -11.37 6.23
CA GLN A 106 13.38 -10.11 5.88
C GLN A 106 13.36 -9.94 4.36
N PRO A 107 12.63 -8.95 3.83
CA PRO A 107 12.60 -8.71 2.40
C PRO A 107 13.96 -8.21 1.89
N LYS A 108 14.25 -8.50 0.63
CA LYS A 108 15.33 -7.87 -0.12
C LYS A 108 15.05 -6.39 -0.18
N GLN A 109 16.08 -5.58 0.09
CA GLN A 109 15.99 -4.13 -0.04
C GLN A 109 16.56 -3.66 -1.37
N TRP A 110 15.90 -2.65 -1.95
CA TRP A 110 16.37 -1.90 -3.10
C TRP A 110 16.62 -0.46 -2.68
N CYS A 111 17.85 0.01 -2.84
CA CYS A 111 18.25 1.35 -2.44
C CYS A 111 18.31 2.29 -3.64
N TYR A 112 17.66 3.45 -3.50
CA TYR A 112 17.58 4.49 -4.51
C TYR A 112 18.17 5.79 -3.96
N PRO A 113 18.90 6.59 -4.77
CA PRO A 113 19.62 7.77 -4.29
C PRO A 113 18.76 8.81 -3.55
N LEU A 114 17.50 9.00 -3.94
CA LEU A 114 16.62 10.05 -3.40
C LEU A 114 15.69 9.57 -2.29
N VAL A 115 15.16 8.35 -2.40
CA VAL A 115 14.13 7.82 -1.49
C VAL A 115 14.68 6.90 -0.41
N GLY A 116 15.95 6.48 -0.51
CA GLY A 116 16.56 5.52 0.41
C GLY A 116 16.25 4.08 0.00
N CYS A 117 16.25 3.16 0.96
CA CYS A 117 16.01 1.74 0.71
C CYS A 117 14.53 1.40 0.94
N LEU A 118 13.96 0.67 0.00
CA LEU A 118 12.58 0.16 0.04
C LEU A 118 12.60 -1.36 0.00
N ASP A 119 11.60 -1.97 0.62
CA ASP A 119 11.40 -3.42 0.67
C ASP A 119 10.67 -3.98 -0.57
N TYR A 120 10.52 -3.13 -1.60
CA TYR A 120 9.90 -3.48 -2.88
C TYR A 120 10.57 -2.77 -4.07
N HIS A 121 10.34 -3.32 -5.26
CA HIS A 121 10.80 -2.77 -6.53
C HIS A 121 9.62 -2.54 -7.48
N GLY A 122 9.31 -1.27 -7.77
CA GLY A 122 8.10 -0.88 -8.50
C GLY A 122 8.25 -0.84 -10.02
N PHE A 123 7.22 -1.28 -10.75
CA PHE A 123 7.14 -1.31 -12.20
C PHE A 123 5.80 -0.77 -12.71
N PHE A 124 5.80 0.06 -13.75
CA PHE A 124 4.58 0.47 -14.46
C PHE A 124 4.12 -0.54 -15.51
N ALA A 125 4.91 -1.55 -15.82
CA ALA A 125 4.60 -2.60 -16.78
C ALA A 125 4.61 -3.96 -16.11
N GLU A 126 3.44 -4.61 -16.03
CA GLU A 126 3.24 -5.94 -15.44
C GLU A 126 4.24 -6.97 -15.94
N ILE A 127 4.41 -7.08 -17.26
CA ILE A 127 5.32 -8.05 -17.87
C ILE A 127 6.77 -7.84 -17.39
N LYS A 128 7.19 -6.59 -17.18
CA LYS A 128 8.52 -6.29 -16.65
C LYS A 128 8.64 -6.70 -15.19
N ALA A 129 7.59 -6.47 -14.39
CA ALA A 129 7.53 -6.90 -12.99
C ALA A 129 7.66 -8.43 -12.87
N HIS A 130 6.86 -9.18 -13.64
CA HIS A 130 6.92 -10.64 -13.63
C HIS A 130 8.24 -11.20 -14.14
N ARG A 131 8.82 -10.60 -15.19
CA ARG A 131 10.15 -11.02 -15.67
C ARG A 131 11.23 -10.80 -14.61
N TYR A 132 11.20 -9.66 -13.93
CA TYR A 132 12.14 -9.36 -12.85
C TYR A 132 11.96 -10.31 -11.66
N ALA A 133 10.71 -10.57 -11.27
CA ALA A 133 10.38 -11.54 -10.23
C ALA A 133 10.86 -12.96 -10.62
N GLN A 134 10.69 -13.38 -11.87
CA GLN A 134 11.19 -14.68 -12.35
C GLN A 134 12.72 -14.80 -12.25
N ALA A 135 13.45 -13.73 -12.58
CA ALA A 135 14.91 -13.72 -12.44
C ALA A 135 15.36 -13.84 -10.97
N LEU A 136 14.61 -13.26 -10.03
CA LEU A 136 14.87 -13.42 -8.59
C LEU A 136 14.50 -14.84 -8.10
N SER A 137 13.41 -15.41 -8.62
CA SER A 137 13.00 -16.77 -8.29
C SER A 137 14.05 -17.80 -8.74
N GLN A 138 14.69 -17.60 -9.90
CA GLN A 138 15.82 -18.43 -10.36
C GLN A 138 17.05 -18.35 -9.44
N GLN A 139 17.15 -17.32 -8.59
CA GLN A 139 18.18 -17.19 -7.56
C GLN A 139 17.78 -17.87 -6.24
N GLY A 140 16.65 -18.59 -6.22
CA GLY A 140 16.14 -19.30 -5.04
C GLY A 140 15.37 -18.42 -4.05
N MET A 141 15.00 -17.21 -4.45
CA MET A 141 14.21 -16.29 -3.62
C MET A 141 12.72 -16.64 -3.70
N ASP A 142 12.03 -16.47 -2.58
CA ASP A 142 10.58 -16.32 -2.60
C ASP A 142 10.23 -14.97 -3.24
N ILE A 143 9.19 -14.94 -4.05
CA ILE A 143 8.77 -13.73 -4.77
C ILE A 143 7.29 -13.45 -4.57
N TYR A 144 6.94 -12.16 -4.59
CA TYR A 144 5.57 -11.72 -4.63
C TYR A 144 5.47 -10.49 -5.55
N VAL A 145 4.50 -10.50 -6.45
CA VAL A 145 4.20 -9.36 -7.33
C VAL A 145 2.85 -8.81 -6.91
N ALA A 146 2.87 -7.71 -6.17
CA ALA A 146 1.69 -7.04 -5.67
C ALA A 146 1.14 -6.07 -6.72
N PRO A 147 -0.12 -6.20 -7.16
CA PRO A 147 -0.75 -5.17 -7.97
C PRO A 147 -0.97 -3.90 -7.13
N VAL A 148 -0.65 -2.73 -7.68
CA VAL A 148 -0.80 -1.43 -7.01
C VAL A 148 -1.99 -0.70 -7.63
N GLN A 149 -3.06 -0.54 -6.84
CA GLN A 149 -4.30 0.07 -7.29
C GLN A 149 -4.23 1.60 -7.27
N ALA A 150 -3.70 2.18 -6.18
CA ALA A 150 -3.48 3.62 -6.06
C ALA A 150 -1.98 3.93 -6.07
N TYR A 151 -1.62 4.95 -6.84
CA TYR A 151 -0.28 5.53 -6.85
C TYR A 151 -0.42 6.97 -6.37
N SER A 152 0.06 7.22 -5.16
CA SER A 152 0.11 8.53 -4.54
C SER A 152 1.54 9.03 -4.53
N THR A 153 1.69 10.31 -4.83
CA THR A 153 3.01 10.95 -4.87
C THR A 153 3.31 11.68 -3.57
N LEU A 154 2.53 11.41 -2.51
CA LEU A 154 2.62 12.07 -1.21
C LEU A 154 2.57 13.61 -1.34
N GLY A 155 1.80 14.11 -2.32
CA GLY A 155 1.65 15.53 -2.58
C GLY A 155 2.78 16.19 -3.39
N TRP A 156 3.80 15.44 -3.85
CA TRP A 156 4.82 15.98 -4.76
C TRP A 156 4.26 16.30 -6.15
N PHE A 157 3.19 15.61 -6.55
CA PHE A 157 2.47 15.88 -7.78
C PHE A 157 0.96 15.97 -7.50
N HIS A 158 0.27 16.56 -8.47
CA HIS A 158 -1.18 16.55 -8.53
C HIS A 158 -1.65 15.14 -8.87
N ASP A 159 -2.13 14.37 -7.91
CA ASP A 159 -2.56 12.98 -8.11
C ASP A 159 -3.92 12.96 -8.83
N SER A 160 -4.09 12.03 -9.76
CA SER A 160 -5.30 11.94 -10.60
C SER A 160 -6.15 10.75 -10.19
N VAL A 161 -7.46 10.85 -10.41
CA VAL A 161 -8.34 9.68 -10.39
C VAL A 161 -7.93 8.76 -11.52
N LEU A 162 -7.61 7.50 -11.20
CA LEU A 162 -7.20 6.51 -12.18
C LEU A 162 -8.40 5.70 -12.64
N SER A 163 -8.33 5.11 -13.84
CA SER A 163 -9.41 4.25 -14.38
C SER A 163 -9.85 3.14 -13.41
N GLY A 164 -8.93 2.56 -12.64
CA GLY A 164 -9.23 1.56 -11.62
C GLY A 164 -10.01 2.06 -10.41
N PHE A 165 -10.08 3.38 -10.17
CA PHE A 165 -10.87 3.94 -9.07
C PHE A 165 -12.36 3.90 -9.39
N LEU A 166 -12.72 3.93 -10.68
CA LEU A 166 -14.11 3.91 -11.12
C LEU A 166 -14.78 2.54 -10.89
N THR A 167 -14.02 1.50 -10.53
CA THR A 167 -14.58 0.18 -10.16
C THR A 167 -14.87 0.04 -8.68
N LEU A 168 -14.54 1.05 -7.86
CA LEU A 168 -14.73 1.02 -6.42
C LEU A 168 -16.18 1.36 -6.03
N SER A 169 -16.65 0.77 -4.93
CA SER A 169 -17.87 1.24 -4.27
C SER A 169 -17.66 2.68 -3.79
N GLU A 170 -18.75 3.43 -3.55
CA GLU A 170 -18.62 4.81 -3.04
C GLU A 170 -17.89 4.85 -1.67
N PRO A 171 -18.18 3.97 -0.69
CA PRO A 171 -17.40 3.88 0.55
C PRO A 171 -15.91 3.61 0.33
N ASP A 172 -15.56 2.65 -0.54
CA ASP A 172 -14.14 2.33 -0.81
C ASP A 172 -13.43 3.50 -1.50
N LEU A 173 -14.11 4.19 -2.41
CA LEU A 173 -13.58 5.37 -3.10
C LEU A 173 -13.35 6.53 -2.13
N ALA A 174 -14.30 6.77 -1.21
CA ALA A 174 -14.18 7.79 -0.18
C ALA A 174 -13.02 7.48 0.76
N GLN A 175 -12.94 6.25 1.29
CA GLN A 175 -11.85 5.82 2.15
C GLN A 175 -10.49 5.99 1.47
N LEU A 176 -10.38 5.55 0.20
CA LEU A 176 -9.14 5.69 -0.57
C LEU A 176 -8.71 7.15 -0.70
N ILE A 177 -9.62 8.03 -1.13
CA ILE A 177 -9.29 9.45 -1.32
C ILE A 177 -8.91 10.11 0.02
N PHE A 178 -9.63 9.80 1.11
CA PHE A 178 -9.32 10.34 2.44
C PHE A 178 -7.96 9.84 2.95
N HIS A 179 -7.64 8.56 2.77
CA HIS A 179 -6.34 7.97 3.16
C HIS A 179 -5.18 8.69 2.46
N GLU A 180 -5.28 8.88 1.15
CA GLU A 180 -4.22 9.51 0.38
C GLU A 180 -4.08 11.01 0.69
N LEU A 181 -5.19 11.71 0.91
CA LEU A 181 -5.17 13.10 1.38
C LEU A 181 -4.57 13.22 2.79
N ALA A 182 -4.77 12.22 3.65
CA ALA A 182 -4.15 12.18 4.98
C ALA A 182 -2.62 12.12 4.89
N HIS A 183 -2.06 11.29 4.00
CA HIS A 183 -0.61 11.28 3.77
C HIS A 183 -0.07 12.64 3.34
N GLN A 184 -0.84 13.42 2.58
CA GLN A 184 -0.44 14.77 2.19
C GLN A 184 -0.55 15.76 3.34
N ARG A 185 -1.54 15.58 4.22
CA ARG A 185 -1.71 16.37 5.42
C ARG A 185 -0.56 16.17 6.41
N LEU A 186 -0.10 14.93 6.56
CA LEU A 186 1.01 14.57 7.45
C LEU A 186 1.73 13.30 6.98
N PHE A 187 3.05 13.40 6.83
CA PHE A 187 3.93 12.27 6.53
C PHE A 187 5.28 12.42 7.24
N PHE A 188 5.74 11.34 7.86
CA PHE A 188 7.03 11.25 8.54
C PHE A 188 7.97 10.29 7.82
N LYS A 189 9.08 10.82 7.30
CA LYS A 189 10.07 10.03 6.58
C LYS A 189 10.61 8.89 7.46
N GLY A 190 10.56 7.66 6.93
CA GLY A 190 11.11 6.48 7.61
C GLY A 190 10.24 5.89 8.72
N ASP A 191 8.98 6.32 8.87
CA ASP A 191 8.04 5.77 9.86
C ASP A 191 6.75 5.27 9.19
N THR A 192 6.87 4.19 8.41
CA THR A 192 5.75 3.62 7.64
C THR A 192 4.58 3.24 8.54
N ALA A 193 4.82 2.56 9.67
CA ALA A 193 3.74 2.15 10.57
C ALA A 193 2.94 3.34 11.12
N PHE A 194 3.61 4.42 11.51
CA PHE A 194 2.93 5.64 11.93
C PHE A 194 2.13 6.27 10.79
N ASN A 195 2.73 6.42 9.60
CA ASN A 195 2.09 7.08 8.46
C ASN A 195 0.84 6.33 7.98
N GLU A 196 0.92 5.01 7.85
CA GLU A 196 -0.21 4.19 7.41
C GLU A 196 -1.30 4.17 8.48
N SER A 197 -0.97 3.95 9.76
CA SER A 197 -1.97 3.97 10.83
C SER A 197 -2.65 5.34 10.98
N PHE A 198 -1.91 6.43 10.79
CA PHE A 198 -2.47 7.78 10.78
C PHE A 198 -3.45 7.95 9.63
N ALA A 199 -3.04 7.60 8.41
CA ALA A 199 -3.88 7.74 7.22
C ALA A 199 -5.13 6.86 7.29
N THR A 200 -4.99 5.62 7.77
CA THR A 200 -6.11 4.71 7.99
C THR A 200 -7.10 5.29 9.01
N ALA A 201 -6.65 5.72 10.19
CA ALA A 201 -7.54 6.28 11.21
C ALA A 201 -8.29 7.52 10.72
N VAL A 202 -7.59 8.40 10.00
CA VAL A 202 -8.19 9.58 9.37
C VAL A 202 -9.22 9.20 8.30
N SER A 203 -8.94 8.18 7.49
CA SER A 203 -9.85 7.70 6.45
C SER A 203 -11.10 7.04 7.02
N GLU A 204 -10.98 6.29 8.12
CA GLU A 204 -12.09 5.64 8.81
C GLU A 204 -13.03 6.68 9.43
N GLU A 205 -12.47 7.65 10.15
CA GLU A 205 -13.26 8.78 10.65
C GLU A 205 -13.91 9.56 9.51
N GLY A 206 -13.14 9.86 8.46
CA GLY A 206 -13.64 10.58 7.29
C GLY A 206 -14.81 9.87 6.64
N LEU A 207 -14.73 8.55 6.47
CA LEU A 207 -15.79 7.73 5.92
C LEU A 207 -17.02 7.71 6.83
N HIS A 208 -16.85 7.61 8.15
CA HIS A 208 -17.98 7.66 9.09
C HIS A 208 -18.74 8.98 9.00
N ARG A 209 -18.03 10.12 8.98
CA ARG A 209 -18.67 11.44 8.83
C ARG A 209 -19.32 11.60 7.46
N TYR A 210 -18.66 11.13 6.41
CA TYR A 210 -19.18 11.19 5.04
C TYR A 210 -20.46 10.37 4.90
N ALA A 211 -20.47 9.14 5.43
CA ALA A 211 -21.65 8.29 5.41
C ALA A 211 -22.81 8.87 6.22
N ALA A 212 -22.54 9.53 7.36
CA ALA A 212 -23.57 10.23 8.12
C ALA A 212 -24.17 11.41 7.34
N ALA A 213 -23.32 12.22 6.68
CA ALA A 213 -23.75 13.39 5.92
C ALA A 213 -24.54 13.05 4.65
N TYR A 214 -24.22 11.92 3.99
CA TYR A 214 -24.84 11.49 2.74
C TYR A 214 -25.74 10.26 2.88
N HIS A 215 -26.03 9.83 4.11
CA HIS A 215 -26.89 8.68 4.43
C HIS A 215 -26.48 7.38 3.71
N LEU A 216 -25.18 7.12 3.64
CA LEU A 216 -24.67 5.89 3.02
C LEU A 216 -24.82 4.69 3.97
N ASP A 217 -25.30 3.58 3.43
CA ASP A 217 -25.28 2.30 4.13
C ASP A 217 -23.88 1.71 4.08
N LEU A 218 -23.23 1.62 5.24
CA LEU A 218 -21.91 1.03 5.40
C LEU A 218 -21.96 -0.46 5.77
N SER A 219 -23.13 -1.09 5.89
CA SER A 219 -23.24 -2.47 6.38
C SER A 219 -22.38 -3.46 5.58
N ALA A 220 -22.47 -3.43 4.25
CA ALA A 220 -21.67 -4.29 3.37
C ALA A 220 -20.17 -4.00 3.50
N TRP A 221 -19.79 -2.73 3.58
CA TRP A 221 -18.41 -2.30 3.78
C TRP A 221 -17.88 -2.78 5.15
N GLN A 222 -18.64 -2.61 6.23
CA GLN A 222 -18.29 -3.06 7.58
C GLN A 222 -18.10 -4.58 7.63
N HIS A 223 -18.98 -5.34 6.97
CA HIS A 223 -18.84 -6.79 6.85
C HIS A 223 -17.55 -7.17 6.10
N GLN A 224 -17.21 -6.46 5.02
CA GLN A 224 -15.97 -6.67 4.28
C GLN A 224 -14.73 -6.34 5.12
N GLN A 225 -14.76 -5.25 5.88
CA GLN A 225 -13.66 -4.85 6.76
C GLN A 225 -13.43 -5.84 7.90
N ALA A 226 -14.51 -6.34 8.52
CA ALA A 226 -14.42 -7.38 9.53
C ALA A 226 -13.78 -8.67 8.96
N ALA A 227 -14.23 -9.09 7.78
CA ALA A 227 -13.66 -10.24 7.08
C ALA A 227 -12.18 -10.03 6.73
N GLN A 228 -11.80 -8.82 6.27
CA GLN A 228 -10.40 -8.46 6.02
C GLN A 228 -9.57 -8.52 7.30
N ALA A 229 -10.06 -8.01 8.42
CA ALA A 229 -9.36 -8.04 9.70
C ALA A 229 -9.08 -9.47 10.17
N GLU A 230 -10.04 -10.39 10.01
CA GLU A 230 -9.85 -11.81 10.32
C GLU A 230 -8.76 -12.46 9.46
N VAL A 231 -8.77 -12.19 8.15
CA VAL A 231 -7.73 -12.71 7.24
C VAL A 231 -6.36 -12.14 7.61
N MET A 232 -6.26 -10.83 7.86
CA MET A 232 -5.00 -10.21 8.28
C MET A 232 -4.49 -10.81 9.58
N HIS A 233 -5.36 -11.05 10.55
CA HIS A 233 -4.99 -11.71 11.80
C HIS A 233 -4.41 -13.12 11.55
N LEU A 234 -5.03 -13.91 10.67
CA LEU A 234 -4.53 -15.24 10.29
C LEU A 234 -3.15 -15.16 9.61
N LEU A 235 -2.95 -14.20 8.70
CA LEU A 235 -1.67 -13.99 8.01
C LEU A 235 -0.57 -13.54 8.99
N MET A 236 -0.87 -12.62 9.91
CA MET A 236 0.05 -12.17 10.95
C MET A 236 0.44 -13.31 11.89
N LYS A 237 -0.54 -14.12 12.33
CA LYS A 237 -0.28 -15.33 13.14
C LYS A 237 0.68 -16.28 12.42
N THR A 238 0.47 -16.48 11.12
CA THR A 238 1.34 -17.34 10.29
C THR A 238 2.74 -16.76 10.14
N ARG A 239 2.85 -15.46 9.88
CA ARG A 239 4.12 -14.72 9.84
C ARG A 239 4.90 -14.88 11.15
N THR A 240 4.25 -14.72 12.30
CA THR A 240 4.88 -14.90 13.62
C THR A 240 5.35 -16.34 13.84
N LYS A 241 4.53 -17.34 13.46
CA LYS A 241 4.94 -18.76 13.50
C LYS A 241 6.21 -19.01 12.68
N LEU A 242 6.26 -18.51 11.43
CA LEU A 242 7.45 -18.63 10.57
C LEU A 242 8.66 -17.90 11.15
N GLN A 243 8.48 -16.70 11.70
CA GLN A 243 9.56 -15.93 12.31
C GLN A 243 10.19 -16.69 13.48
N LEU A 244 9.37 -17.21 14.39
CA LEU A 244 9.83 -18.01 15.53
C LEU A 244 10.46 -19.34 15.09
N PHE A 245 9.95 -19.95 14.02
CA PHE A 245 10.51 -21.17 13.45
C PHE A 245 11.91 -20.89 12.85
N TYR A 246 12.05 -19.85 12.03
CA TYR A 246 13.32 -19.50 11.41
C TYR A 246 14.39 -19.07 12.40
N ALA A 247 14.01 -18.43 13.51
CA ALA A 247 14.94 -18.05 14.57
C ALA A 247 15.65 -19.26 15.24
N LYS A 248 15.06 -20.46 15.17
CA LYS A 248 15.70 -21.69 15.70
C LYS A 248 16.83 -22.19 14.81
N GLY A 249 16.82 -21.84 13.53
CA GLY A 249 17.72 -22.39 12.53
C GLY A 249 17.55 -23.91 12.34
N GLY A 250 18.41 -24.50 11.51
CA GLY A 250 18.39 -25.93 11.23
C GLY A 250 19.02 -26.28 9.89
N GLN A 251 19.05 -27.56 9.57
CA GLN A 251 19.42 -28.03 8.23
C GLN A 251 18.39 -27.54 7.20
N VAL A 252 18.84 -27.28 5.97
CA VAL A 252 18.00 -26.75 4.88
C VAL A 252 16.76 -27.62 4.62
N SER A 253 16.91 -28.95 4.66
CA SER A 253 15.78 -29.89 4.49
C SER A 253 14.71 -29.70 5.57
N ALA A 254 15.11 -29.66 6.85
CA ALA A 254 14.20 -29.43 7.97
C ALA A 254 13.51 -28.06 7.90
N MET A 255 14.24 -27.03 7.45
CA MET A 255 13.68 -25.68 7.25
C MET A 255 12.66 -25.65 6.10
N ALA A 256 12.91 -26.39 5.01
CA ALA A 256 11.97 -26.56 3.91
C ALA A 256 10.69 -27.26 4.35
N GLU A 257 10.80 -28.38 5.05
CA GLU A 257 9.67 -29.15 5.57
C GLU A 257 8.83 -28.33 6.57
N GLY A 258 9.49 -27.66 7.51
CA GLY A 258 8.79 -26.84 8.51
C GLY A 258 8.07 -25.64 7.91
N LYS A 259 8.70 -24.95 6.94
CA LYS A 259 8.05 -23.88 6.16
C LYS A 259 6.81 -24.41 5.43
N ALA A 260 6.97 -25.51 4.69
CA ALA A 260 5.86 -26.11 3.92
C ALA A 260 4.70 -26.51 4.83
N LYS A 261 4.99 -27.08 6.01
CA LYS A 261 3.99 -27.40 7.02
C LYS A 261 3.23 -26.16 7.49
N ILE A 262 3.93 -25.09 7.89
CA ILE A 262 3.29 -23.86 8.39
C ILE A 262 2.43 -23.19 7.30
N LEU A 263 2.89 -23.17 6.06
CA LEU A 263 2.10 -22.63 4.93
C LEU A 263 0.90 -23.52 4.60
N SER A 264 1.02 -24.84 4.77
CA SER A 264 -0.13 -25.75 4.63
C SER A 264 -1.16 -25.56 5.75
N GLU A 265 -0.72 -25.27 6.98
CA GLU A 265 -1.61 -24.90 8.09
C GLU A 265 -2.38 -23.61 7.74
N LEU A 266 -1.70 -22.58 7.21
CA LEU A 266 -2.37 -21.35 6.75
C LEU A 266 -3.48 -21.64 5.74
N LYS A 267 -3.21 -22.49 4.73
CA LYS A 267 -4.21 -22.85 3.71
C LYS A 267 -5.40 -23.59 4.33
N HIS A 268 -5.15 -24.46 5.30
CA HIS A 268 -6.19 -25.18 6.02
C HIS A 268 -7.06 -24.26 6.86
N ASP A 269 -6.43 -23.43 7.71
CA ASP A 269 -7.11 -22.47 8.58
C ASP A 269 -7.95 -21.47 7.76
N PHE A 270 -7.41 -21.00 6.62
CA PHE A 270 -8.15 -20.13 5.70
C PHE A 270 -9.33 -20.82 5.04
N ALA A 271 -9.21 -22.10 4.66
CA ALA A 271 -10.31 -22.85 4.08
C ALA A 271 -11.48 -23.01 5.08
N GLN A 272 -11.18 -23.19 6.37
CA GLN A 272 -12.18 -23.21 7.44
C GLN A 272 -12.85 -21.84 7.61
N MET A 273 -12.06 -20.76 7.67
CA MET A 273 -12.57 -19.38 7.73
C MET A 273 -13.49 -19.07 6.54
N ARG A 274 -13.09 -19.43 5.32
CA ARG A 274 -13.89 -19.24 4.11
C ARG A 274 -15.22 -19.97 4.14
N ALA A 275 -15.29 -21.14 4.78
CA ALA A 275 -16.54 -21.87 4.94
C ALA A 275 -17.54 -21.14 5.86
N GLN A 276 -17.04 -20.36 6.82
CA GLN A 276 -17.84 -19.55 7.74
C GLN A 276 -18.15 -18.17 7.16
N HIS A 277 -17.22 -17.60 6.39
CA HIS A 277 -17.29 -16.24 5.84
C HIS A 277 -16.98 -16.26 4.33
N PRO A 278 -17.97 -16.53 3.46
CA PRO A 278 -17.74 -16.59 2.01
C PRO A 278 -17.08 -15.33 1.41
N GLY A 279 -17.27 -14.17 2.06
CA GLY A 279 -16.67 -12.89 1.66
C GLY A 279 -15.14 -12.87 1.66
N VAL A 280 -14.45 -13.76 2.38
CA VAL A 280 -12.97 -13.82 2.34
C VAL A 280 -12.42 -14.48 1.07
N ALA A 281 -13.27 -15.03 0.19
CA ALA A 281 -12.84 -15.74 -1.03
C ALA A 281 -11.94 -14.89 -1.95
N VAL A 282 -12.05 -13.56 -1.90
CA VAL A 282 -11.15 -12.61 -2.58
C VAL A 282 -9.66 -12.83 -2.22
N TYR A 283 -9.36 -13.33 -1.02
CA TYR A 283 -7.98 -13.59 -0.56
C TYR A 283 -7.44 -14.97 -0.96
N GLN A 284 -8.23 -15.82 -1.62
CA GLN A 284 -7.84 -17.20 -1.96
C GLN A 284 -6.52 -17.25 -2.74
N SER A 285 -6.39 -16.44 -3.79
CA SER A 285 -5.17 -16.43 -4.61
C SER A 285 -3.93 -15.97 -3.82
N PHE A 286 -4.10 -15.06 -2.86
CA PHE A 286 -3.01 -14.63 -1.98
C PHE A 286 -2.57 -15.78 -1.07
N VAL A 287 -3.53 -16.45 -0.44
CA VAL A 287 -3.26 -17.56 0.49
C VAL A 287 -2.65 -18.77 -0.23
N ASP A 288 -3.14 -19.09 -1.43
CA ASP A 288 -2.60 -20.20 -2.22
C ASP A 288 -1.15 -19.96 -2.64
N GLY A 289 -0.82 -18.70 -2.97
CA GLY A 289 0.53 -18.24 -3.33
C GLY A 289 1.39 -17.80 -2.16
N ALA A 290 0.92 -17.92 -0.91
CA ALA A 290 1.60 -17.35 0.24
C ALA A 290 3.01 -17.94 0.44
N ASN A 291 3.98 -17.05 0.65
CA ASN A 291 5.39 -17.37 0.84
C ASN A 291 6.06 -16.28 1.70
N ASN A 292 7.38 -16.32 1.89
CA ASN A 292 8.05 -15.33 2.73
C ASN A 292 7.97 -13.91 2.19
N ALA A 293 8.04 -13.72 0.87
CA ALA A 293 7.94 -12.39 0.26
C ALA A 293 6.54 -11.80 0.41
N SER A 294 5.49 -12.60 0.21
CA SER A 294 4.12 -12.13 0.42
C SER A 294 3.82 -11.88 1.89
N LEU A 295 4.25 -12.77 2.79
CA LEU A 295 4.06 -12.59 4.24
C LEU A 295 4.94 -11.48 4.82
N ALA A 296 6.08 -11.15 4.20
CA ALA A 296 6.85 -9.96 4.56
C ALA A 296 6.11 -8.66 4.21
N SER A 297 5.28 -8.68 3.15
CA SER A 297 4.42 -7.53 2.80
C SER A 297 3.20 -7.37 3.71
N VAL A 298 2.82 -8.42 4.44
CA VAL A 298 1.83 -8.35 5.52
C VAL A 298 2.51 -7.71 6.72
N ALA A 299 2.41 -6.40 6.82
CA ALA A 299 2.95 -5.68 7.95
C ALA A 299 1.84 -5.24 8.91
N ASP A 300 2.30 -4.95 10.13
CA ASP A 300 1.49 -4.43 11.21
C ASP A 300 1.30 -2.91 11.06
N TYR A 301 0.81 -2.48 9.89
CA TYR A 301 0.70 -1.05 9.56
C TYR A 301 -0.53 -0.39 10.19
N HIS A 302 -1.41 -1.16 10.84
CA HIS A 302 -2.64 -0.66 11.48
C HIS A 302 -2.57 -0.67 13.02
N ASP A 303 -1.41 -1.04 13.57
CA ASP A 303 -1.17 -1.25 14.98
C ASP A 303 -1.46 0.01 15.85
N LEU A 304 -1.35 1.19 15.25
CA LEU A 304 -1.60 2.47 15.93
C LEU A 304 -2.98 3.07 15.61
N VAL A 305 -3.79 2.47 14.73
CA VAL A 305 -5.12 2.98 14.37
C VAL A 305 -6.00 3.22 15.61
N PRO A 306 -6.12 2.28 16.58
CA PRO A 306 -6.91 2.52 17.79
C PRO A 306 -6.39 3.68 18.64
N THR A 307 -5.08 3.93 18.60
CA THR A 307 -4.43 5.03 19.34
C THR A 307 -4.79 6.38 18.70
N PHE A 308 -4.73 6.49 17.37
CA PHE A 308 -5.18 7.69 16.66
C PHE A 308 -6.68 7.95 16.82
N MET A 309 -7.51 6.92 16.76
CA MET A 309 -8.95 7.05 17.01
C MET A 309 -9.23 7.55 18.43
N SER A 310 -8.47 7.08 19.42
CA SER A 310 -8.55 7.56 20.80
C SER A 310 -8.08 9.01 20.95
N LEU A 311 -7.01 9.41 20.23
CA LEU A 311 -6.55 10.80 20.21
C LEU A 311 -7.63 11.73 19.63
N LEU A 312 -8.25 11.31 18.53
CA LEU A 312 -9.33 12.07 17.91
C LEU A 312 -10.56 12.20 18.83
N GLN A 313 -10.92 11.14 19.53
CA GLN A 313 -11.99 11.17 20.53
C GLN A 313 -11.68 12.11 21.70
N ARG A 314 -10.42 12.13 22.17
CA ARG A 314 -9.94 13.09 23.18
C ARG A 314 -10.11 14.54 22.72
N ASP A 315 -9.92 14.78 21.43
CA ASP A 315 -10.11 16.08 20.81
C ASP A 315 -11.56 16.35 20.39
N HIS A 316 -12.52 15.53 20.85
CA HIS A 316 -13.94 15.64 20.54
C HIS A 316 -14.24 15.64 19.03
N GLY A 317 -13.38 15.00 18.23
CA GLY A 317 -13.48 15.01 16.77
C GLY A 317 -13.00 16.30 16.10
N ASP A 318 -12.32 17.21 16.80
CA ASP A 318 -11.69 18.37 16.19
C ASP A 318 -10.49 17.93 15.33
N MET A 319 -10.69 17.92 14.01
CA MET A 319 -9.68 17.48 13.05
C MET A 319 -8.45 18.41 13.06
N GLN A 320 -8.63 19.71 13.26
CA GLN A 320 -7.51 20.66 13.23
C GLN A 320 -6.60 20.47 14.44
N ARG A 321 -7.20 20.30 15.63
CA ARG A 321 -6.49 19.99 16.86
C ARG A 321 -5.76 18.64 16.76
N PHE A 322 -6.48 17.60 16.32
CA PHE A 322 -5.91 16.28 16.09
C PHE A 322 -4.67 16.33 15.16
N PHE A 323 -4.75 17.07 14.05
CA PHE A 323 -3.61 17.21 13.16
C PHE A 323 -2.46 18.01 13.77
N ALA A 324 -2.75 19.05 14.57
CA ALA A 324 -1.73 19.81 15.26
C ALA A 324 -0.97 18.94 16.28
N ASP A 325 -1.70 18.13 17.04
CA ASP A 325 -1.13 17.17 17.99
C ASP A 325 -0.27 16.13 17.28
N CYS A 326 -0.76 15.52 16.20
CA CYS A 326 0.05 14.58 15.41
C CYS A 326 1.29 15.26 14.81
N ALA A 327 1.17 16.48 14.30
CA ALA A 327 2.28 17.23 13.72
C ALA A 327 3.35 17.63 14.76
N SER A 328 2.97 17.83 16.02
CA SER A 328 3.91 18.12 17.11
C SER A 328 4.96 17.02 17.30
N LEU A 329 4.64 15.80 16.87
CA LEU A 329 5.52 14.63 17.00
C LEU A 329 6.59 14.53 15.89
N ARG A 330 6.64 15.48 14.95
CA ARG A 330 7.49 15.41 13.75
C ARG A 330 8.98 15.28 14.05
N SER A 331 9.48 15.98 15.07
CA SER A 331 10.91 16.03 15.42
C SER A 331 11.41 14.77 16.14
N LEU A 332 10.51 13.89 16.58
CA LEU A 332 10.85 12.69 17.34
C LEU A 332 11.30 11.55 16.41
N HIS A 333 12.22 10.72 16.87
CA HIS A 333 12.56 9.46 16.20
C HIS A 333 11.40 8.45 16.34
N PRO A 334 11.15 7.52 15.38
CA PRO A 334 10.00 6.61 15.39
C PRO A 334 9.59 5.98 16.74
N ALA A 335 10.54 5.43 17.50
CA ALA A 335 10.25 4.84 18.81
C ALA A 335 9.75 5.87 19.84
N ALA A 336 10.42 7.03 19.92
CA ALA A 336 10.00 8.12 20.81
C ALA A 336 8.66 8.73 20.37
N ARG A 337 8.42 8.81 19.06
CA ARG A 337 7.15 9.24 18.48
C ARG A 337 5.99 8.37 18.91
N ARG A 338 6.12 7.04 18.82
CA ARG A 338 5.10 6.09 19.28
C ARG A 338 4.78 6.28 20.76
N GLN A 339 5.82 6.45 21.60
CA GLN A 339 5.62 6.69 23.03
C GLN A 339 4.92 8.03 23.30
N ALA A 340 5.33 9.10 22.61
CA ALA A 340 4.72 10.41 22.76
C ALA A 340 3.25 10.43 22.29
N LEU A 341 2.91 9.71 21.23
CA LEU A 341 1.52 9.52 20.79
C LEU A 341 0.65 8.91 21.90
N LEU A 342 1.15 7.86 22.57
CA LEU A 342 0.44 7.23 23.69
C LEU A 342 0.24 8.21 24.86
N VAL A 343 1.24 9.05 25.14
CA VAL A 343 1.15 10.09 26.18
C VAL A 343 0.12 11.16 25.81
N LEU A 344 0.06 11.59 24.55
CA LEU A 344 -0.95 12.55 24.08
C LEU A 344 -2.37 12.05 24.35
N VAL A 345 -2.66 10.79 24.03
CA VAL A 345 -3.99 10.17 24.28
C VAL A 345 -4.37 10.23 25.76
N GLN A 346 -3.40 10.08 26.67
CA GLN A 346 -3.64 10.07 28.12
C GLN A 346 -3.74 11.47 28.75
N SER A 347 -3.24 12.50 28.07
CA SER A 347 -3.32 13.88 28.56
C SER A 347 -4.74 14.44 28.46
N LYS A 348 -5.16 15.29 29.40
CA LYS A 348 -6.46 15.98 29.30
C LYS A 348 -6.40 17.01 28.16
N SER A 349 -7.50 17.12 27.43
CA SER A 349 -7.71 18.20 26.45
C SER A 349 -7.53 19.54 27.17
N THR A 350 -6.53 20.32 26.74
CA THR A 350 -6.23 21.66 27.27
C THR A 350 -7.09 22.73 26.61
#